data_AF-A0A8H6I806-F1
#
_entry.id   AF-A0A8H6I806-F1
#
_cell.length_a   1.000
_cell.length_b   1.000
_cell.length_c   1.000
_cell.angle_alpha   90.00
_cell.angle_beta   90.00
_cell.angle_gamma   90.00
#
_symmetry.space_group_name_H-M   'P 1'
#
loop_
_entity.id
_entity.type
_entity.pdbx_description
1 polymer ?
#
loop_
_entity_poly.entity_id
_entity_poly.type
_entity_poly.pdbx_seq_one_letter_code
_entity_poly.pdbx_strand_id
1 'polypeptide(L)'
;MTWAEKGSKQVAAVGLEEKRAFTVMVSVSSDGQVLPFQSIYEGKTEKVVPSASAPYRRECDEIGCCFEHSRSSTYWSNQLTMKLFVEKILAPYFDRQRERLGLPSASMALWTIDVFSVHRSEEFRTYMKSTHRNIILDFVPGGCT
;
A
#
# COMPACT_ATOMS: atom_id res chain seq x y z
N MET A 1 8.71 -31.98 10.42
CA MET A 1 8.49 -33.38 10.02
C MET A 1 7.29 -33.87 10.80
N THR A 2 6.16 -34.20 10.16
CA THR A 2 5.00 -34.76 10.86
C THR A 2 4.91 -36.25 10.52
N TRP A 3 5.28 -37.08 11.50
CA TRP A 3 5.14 -38.53 11.41
C TRP A 3 3.71 -38.89 11.79
N ALA A 4 2.89 -39.24 10.81
CA ALA A 4 1.51 -39.69 11.03
C ALA A 4 1.42 -41.21 10.84
N GLU A 5 0.42 -41.81 11.49
CA GLU A 5 0.19 -43.25 11.41
C GLU A 5 -0.19 -43.67 9.98
N LYS A 6 0.29 -44.84 9.56
CA LYS A 6 0.01 -45.38 8.23
C LYS A 6 -1.51 -45.64 8.10
N GLY A 7 -2.17 -44.88 7.22
CA GLY A 7 -3.62 -44.93 7.03
C GLY A 7 -4.38 -43.68 7.50
N SER A 8 -3.69 -42.70 8.10
CA SER A 8 -4.31 -41.40 8.44
C SER A 8 -4.79 -40.66 7.19
N LYS A 9 -6.07 -40.28 7.17
CA LYS A 9 -6.69 -39.47 6.09
C LYS A 9 -6.45 -37.96 6.24
N GLN A 10 -6.13 -37.51 7.45
CA GLN A 10 -5.80 -36.13 7.77
C GLN A 10 -4.46 -36.12 8.48
N VAL A 11 -3.44 -35.60 7.81
CA VAL A 11 -2.10 -35.41 8.34
C VAL A 11 -1.89 -33.91 8.50
N ALA A 12 -1.73 -33.44 9.73
CA ALA A 12 -1.33 -32.05 9.95
C ALA A 12 0.04 -31.84 9.28
N ALA A 13 0.13 -30.91 8.34
CA ALA A 13 1.40 -30.48 7.77
C ALA A 13 1.87 -29.21 8.48
N VAL A 14 3.16 -29.18 8.82
CA VAL A 14 3.79 -28.00 9.42
C VAL A 14 3.70 -26.83 8.43
N GLY A 15 3.18 -25.69 8.88
CA GLY A 15 3.08 -24.47 8.07
C GLY A 15 1.74 -24.28 7.33
N LEU A 16 0.76 -25.18 7.44
CA LEU A 16 -0.57 -24.99 6.83
C LEU A 16 -1.30 -23.75 7.37
N GLU A 17 -1.09 -23.44 8.65
CA GLU A 17 -1.67 -22.26 9.30
C GLU A 17 -0.78 -21.01 9.19
N GLU A 18 0.47 -21.15 8.69
CA GLU A 18 1.40 -20.03 8.55
C GLU A 18 1.10 -19.27 7.25
N LYS A 19 0.07 -18.43 7.28
CA LYS A 19 -0.25 -17.50 6.19
C LYS A 19 0.72 -16.32 6.23
N ARG A 20 1.77 -16.38 5.41
CA ARG A 20 2.63 -15.20 5.15
C ARG A 20 1.94 -14.32 4.12
N ALA A 21 1.18 -13.34 4.61
CA ALA A 21 0.47 -12.36 3.80
C ALA A 21 1.05 -10.96 3.98
N PHE A 22 0.94 -10.14 2.95
CA PHE A 22 1.23 -8.71 2.96
C PHE A 22 0.19 -7.97 2.13
N THR A 23 -0.06 -6.70 2.43
CA THR A 23 -0.95 -5.87 1.60
C THR A 23 -0.13 -5.17 0.52
N VAL A 24 -0.68 -5.04 -0.69
CA VAL A 24 -0.12 -4.17 -1.73
C VAL A 24 -1.14 -3.08 -2.06
N MET A 25 -0.73 -1.83 -1.94
CA MET A 25 -1.48 -0.69 -2.47
C MET A 25 -1.13 -0.54 -3.94
N VAL A 26 -2.14 -0.71 -4.79
CA VAL A 26 -2.05 -0.53 -6.25
C VAL A 26 -2.82 0.74 -6.62
N SER A 27 -2.25 1.55 -7.49
CA SER A 27 -2.91 2.75 -8.02
C SER A 27 -2.60 2.89 -9.50
N VAL A 28 -3.62 3.26 -10.26
CA VAL A 28 -3.56 3.45 -11.71
C VAL A 28 -4.18 4.79 -12.00
N SER A 29 -3.51 5.59 -12.82
CA SER A 29 -4.02 6.88 -13.29
C SER A 29 -5.03 6.70 -14.41
N SER A 30 -5.80 7.75 -14.70
CA SER A 30 -6.83 7.73 -15.76
C SER A 30 -6.28 7.52 -17.17
N ASP A 31 -4.98 7.76 -17.41
CA ASP A 31 -4.30 7.46 -18.67
C ASP A 31 -3.68 6.05 -18.71
N GLY A 32 -3.93 5.22 -17.70
CA GLY A 32 -3.51 3.83 -17.62
C GLY A 32 -2.10 3.62 -17.07
N GLN A 33 -1.42 4.68 -16.61
CA GLN A 33 -0.11 4.52 -15.96
C GLN A 33 -0.29 3.87 -14.58
N VAL A 34 0.41 2.76 -14.37
CA VAL A 34 0.53 2.13 -13.05
C VAL A 34 1.54 2.93 -12.22
N LEU A 35 1.12 3.35 -11.03
CA LEU A 35 2.00 4.01 -10.07
C LEU A 35 2.83 2.96 -9.31
N PRO A 36 3.99 3.35 -8.73
CA PRO A 36 4.80 2.47 -7.91
C PRO A 36 4.00 1.86 -6.76
N PHE A 37 4.33 0.63 -6.39
CA PHE A 37 3.60 -0.09 -5.36
C PHE A 37 4.09 0.26 -3.96
N GLN A 38 3.18 0.30 -2.99
CA GLN A 38 3.52 0.18 -1.58
C GLN A 38 3.14 -1.21 -1.09
N SER A 39 4.10 -1.94 -0.56
CA SER A 39 3.87 -3.23 0.10
C SER A 39 3.97 -3.09 1.62
N ILE A 40 3.03 -3.69 2.35
CA ILE A 40 2.89 -3.57 3.81
C ILE A 40 2.97 -4.95 4.44
N TYR A 41 4.07 -5.20 5.14
CA TYR A 41 4.37 -6.46 5.79
C TYR A 41 3.98 -6.43 7.27
N GLU A 42 3.52 -7.55 7.79
CA GLU A 42 3.29 -7.69 9.24
C GLU A 42 4.60 -7.60 10.01
N GLY A 43 4.65 -6.72 11.01
CA GLY A 43 5.74 -6.67 11.98
C GLY A 43 6.15 -5.26 12.39
N LYS A 44 7.08 -5.19 13.35
CA LYS A 44 7.46 -3.95 14.05
C LYS A 44 8.77 -3.31 13.60
N THR A 45 9.52 -3.97 12.72
CA THR A 45 10.87 -3.55 12.34
C THR A 45 11.11 -3.81 10.87
N GLU A 46 12.10 -3.14 10.29
CA GLU A 46 12.51 -3.34 8.89
C GLU A 46 13.00 -4.76 8.56
N LYS A 47 13.20 -5.62 9.56
CA LYS A 47 13.59 -7.02 9.31
C LYS A 47 12.49 -7.85 8.65
N VAL A 48 11.24 -7.37 8.63
CA VAL A 48 10.11 -8.08 8.01
C VAL A 48 9.88 -7.71 6.56
N VAL A 49 10.50 -6.63 6.08
CA VAL A 49 10.44 -6.25 4.66
C VAL A 49 11.60 -6.91 3.89
N PRO A 50 11.54 -6.98 2.55
CA PRO A 50 12.65 -7.49 1.75
C PRO A 50 13.97 -6.81 2.09
N SER A 51 15.06 -7.57 2.10
CA SER A 51 16.42 -7.02 2.28
C SER A 51 16.77 -6.04 1.16
N ALA A 52 17.66 -5.08 1.46
CA ALA A 52 18.30 -4.24 0.44
C ALA A 52 19.06 -5.07 -0.61
N SER A 53 19.54 -6.26 -0.22
CA SER A 53 20.24 -7.21 -1.10
C SER A 53 19.31 -8.26 -1.75
N ALA A 54 18.00 -8.16 -1.57
CA ALA A 54 17.07 -9.09 -2.19
C ALA A 54 17.11 -8.97 -3.73
N PRO A 55 16.87 -10.06 -4.48
CA PRO A 55 16.74 -10.00 -5.93
C PRO A 55 15.72 -8.93 -6.35
N TYR A 56 16.07 -8.15 -7.37
CA TYR A 56 15.24 -7.07 -7.93
C TYR A 56 14.91 -5.90 -6.99
N ARG A 57 15.51 -5.85 -5.80
CA ARG A 57 15.24 -4.77 -4.84
C ARG A 57 15.64 -3.41 -5.39
N ARG A 58 16.80 -3.33 -6.05
CA ARG A 58 17.32 -2.09 -6.60
C ARG A 58 16.38 -1.52 -7.65
N GLU A 59 15.90 -2.37 -8.56
CA GLU A 59 14.99 -2.01 -9.63
C GLU A 59 13.65 -1.49 -9.06
N CYS A 60 13.13 -2.15 -8.01
CA CYS A 60 11.97 -1.67 -7.27
C CYS A 60 12.21 -0.29 -6.64
N ASP A 61 13.36 -0.06 -6.01
CA ASP A 61 13.70 1.23 -5.41
C ASP A 61 13.83 2.32 -6.50
N GLU A 62 14.43 2.01 -7.65
CA GLU A 62 14.62 2.93 -8.78
C GLU A 62 13.29 3.37 -9.41
N ILE A 63 12.29 2.49 -9.48
CA ILE A 63 10.93 2.86 -9.92
C ILE A 63 10.10 3.51 -8.81
N GLY A 64 10.60 3.57 -7.56
CA GLY A 64 9.94 4.22 -6.43
C GLY A 64 8.97 3.33 -5.65
N CYS A 65 9.06 2.00 -5.77
CA CYS A 65 8.29 1.10 -4.92
C CYS A 65 8.69 1.26 -3.46
N CYS A 66 7.71 1.17 -2.56
CA CYS A 66 7.90 1.27 -1.13
C CYS A 66 7.66 -0.08 -0.46
N PHE A 67 8.52 -0.44 0.49
CA PHE A 67 8.37 -1.61 1.35
C PHE A 67 8.27 -1.14 2.79
N GLU A 68 7.09 -1.30 3.39
CA GLU A 68 6.75 -0.80 4.71
C GLU A 68 6.40 -1.97 5.62
N HIS A 69 6.77 -1.87 6.89
CA HIS A 69 6.24 -2.75 7.92
C HIS A 69 5.07 -2.04 8.62
N SER A 70 4.02 -2.80 8.94
CA SER A 70 2.77 -2.26 9.49
C SER A 70 2.93 -1.64 10.87
N ARG A 71 4.00 -1.99 11.60
CA ARG A 71 4.21 -1.66 13.02
C ARG A 71 3.13 -2.24 13.93
N SER A 72 2.41 -3.25 13.45
CA SER A 72 1.35 -3.98 14.16
C SER A 72 1.56 -5.49 14.03
N SER A 73 0.61 -6.25 14.60
CA SER A 73 0.45 -7.71 14.40
C SER A 73 -0.48 -8.03 13.24
N THR A 74 -0.60 -7.12 12.27
CA THR A 74 -1.40 -7.30 11.04
C THR A 74 -0.60 -6.80 9.86
N TYR A 75 -0.98 -7.15 8.64
CA TYR A 75 -0.36 -6.67 7.40
C TYR A 75 -1.22 -5.60 6.69
N TRP A 76 -2.24 -5.07 7.37
CA TRP A 76 -3.17 -4.09 6.79
C TRP A 76 -2.58 -2.68 6.80
N SER A 77 -3.04 -1.85 5.86
CA SER A 77 -2.75 -0.42 5.89
C SER A 77 -3.31 0.23 7.16
N ASN A 78 -2.59 1.23 7.66
CA ASN A 78 -2.94 2.05 8.81
C ASN A 78 -2.65 3.54 8.51
N GLN A 79 -2.88 4.40 9.50
CA GLN A 79 -2.74 5.84 9.35
C GLN A 79 -1.35 6.25 8.87
N LEU A 80 -0.30 5.62 9.41
CA LEU A 80 1.07 5.93 9.04
C LEU A 80 1.38 5.45 7.62
N THR A 81 1.06 4.19 7.29
CA THR A 81 1.36 3.65 5.95
C THR A 81 0.59 4.40 4.87
N MET A 82 -0.65 4.82 5.13
CA MET A 82 -1.42 5.66 4.19
C MET A 82 -0.80 7.04 4.00
N LYS A 83 -0.32 7.69 5.07
CA LYS A 83 0.43 8.95 4.96
C LYS A 83 1.69 8.75 4.12
N LEU A 84 2.45 7.68 4.38
CA LEU A 84 3.65 7.35 3.60
C LEU A 84 3.34 7.07 2.13
N PHE A 85 2.21 6.42 1.82
CA PHE A 85 1.76 6.22 0.44
C PHE A 85 1.50 7.56 -0.26
N VAL A 86 0.80 8.47 0.41
CA VAL A 86 0.49 9.79 -0.14
C VAL A 86 1.77 10.58 -0.40
N GLU A 87 2.66 10.66 0.58
CA GLU A 87 3.88 11.46 0.50
C GLU A 87 4.91 10.91 -0.51
N LYS A 88 5.07 9.58 -0.57
CA LYS A 88 6.13 8.96 -1.40
C LYS A 88 5.68 8.68 -2.83
N ILE A 89 4.39 8.42 -3.04
CA ILE A 89 3.88 7.92 -4.33
C ILE A 89 2.86 8.88 -4.94
N LEU A 90 1.76 9.15 -4.24
CA LEU A 90 0.60 9.82 -4.83
C LEU A 90 0.84 11.32 -5.12
N ALA A 91 1.26 12.08 -4.10
CA ALA A 91 1.45 13.53 -4.25
C ALA A 91 2.58 13.85 -5.25
N PRO A 92 3.76 13.19 -5.19
CA PRO A 92 4.81 13.38 -6.21
C PRO A 92 4.35 13.04 -7.62
N TYR A 93 3.48 12.04 -7.78
CA TYR A 93 2.90 11.73 -9.09
C TYR A 93 2.07 12.91 -9.62
N PHE A 94 1.14 13.45 -8.82
CA PHE A 94 0.33 14.59 -9.24
C PHE A 94 1.16 15.86 -9.47
N ASP A 95 2.21 16.10 -8.70
CA ASP A 95 3.13 17.22 -8.93
C ASP A 95 3.81 17.12 -10.30
N ARG A 96 4.36 15.94 -10.63
CA ARG A 96 4.98 15.69 -11.95
C ARG A 96 3.99 15.85 -13.10
N GLN A 97 2.74 15.37 -12.93
CA GLN A 97 1.73 15.54 -13.97
C GLN A 97 1.33 17.01 -14.16
N ARG A 98 1.23 17.79 -13.08
CA ARG A 98 0.98 19.24 -13.17
C ARG A 98 2.10 19.95 -13.92
N GLU A 99 3.35 19.67 -13.59
CA GLU A 99 4.51 20.23 -14.28
C GLU A 99 4.51 19.86 -15.76
N ARG A 100 4.34 18.58 -16.09
CA ARG A 100 4.29 18.07 -17.47
C ARG A 100 3.20 18.73 -18.31
N LEU A 101 2.04 19.01 -17.71
CA LEU A 101 0.90 19.62 -18.38
C LEU A 101 0.93 21.16 -18.35
N GLY A 102 1.94 21.78 -17.72
CA GLY A 102 2.01 23.23 -17.55
C GLY A 102 0.89 23.81 -16.67
N LEU A 103 0.34 23.00 -15.76
CA LEU A 103 -0.74 23.39 -14.87
C LEU A 103 -0.21 24.12 -13.62
N PRO A 104 -0.98 25.07 -13.05
CA PRO A 104 -0.64 25.66 -11.76
C PRO A 104 -0.44 24.59 -10.68
N SER A 105 0.48 24.85 -9.75
CA SER A 105 0.71 23.95 -8.61
C SER A 105 -0.52 23.78 -7.72
N ALA A 106 -1.45 24.74 -7.70
CA ALA A 106 -2.71 24.63 -6.95
C ALA A 106 -3.82 23.85 -7.70
N SER A 107 -3.56 23.35 -8.91
CA SER A 107 -4.56 22.60 -9.67
C SER A 107 -5.03 21.36 -8.91
N MET A 108 -6.34 21.16 -8.94
CA MET A 108 -7.00 20.06 -8.24
C MET A 108 -6.74 18.73 -8.95
N ALA A 109 -6.55 17.69 -8.16
CA ALA A 109 -6.48 16.30 -8.56
C ALA A 109 -7.58 15.50 -7.87
N LEU A 110 -8.07 14.46 -8.52
CA LEU A 110 -9.04 13.52 -7.96
C LEU A 110 -8.33 12.20 -7.67
N TRP A 111 -8.53 11.66 -6.46
CA TRP A 111 -8.10 10.33 -6.09
C TRP A 111 -9.31 9.49 -5.70
N THR A 112 -9.69 8.59 -6.60
CA THR A 112 -10.72 7.59 -6.35
C THR A 112 -10.10 6.41 -5.59
N ILE A 113 -10.63 6.09 -4.42
CA ILE A 113 -10.06 5.12 -3.47
C ILE A 113 -11.15 4.27 -2.82
N ASP A 114 -10.83 3.02 -2.49
CA ASP A 114 -11.74 2.12 -1.79
C ASP A 114 -12.22 2.68 -0.44
N VAL A 115 -13.47 2.41 -0.11
CA VAL A 115 -14.13 2.75 1.16
C VAL A 115 -13.67 1.85 2.31
N PHE A 116 -12.36 1.81 2.57
CA PHE A 116 -11.74 1.07 3.68
C PHE A 116 -11.62 1.90 4.96
N SER A 117 -11.71 1.27 6.14
CA SER A 117 -11.85 1.93 7.45
C SER A 117 -10.82 3.04 7.71
N VAL A 118 -9.56 2.82 7.35
CA VAL A 118 -8.48 3.81 7.49
C VAL A 118 -8.68 5.00 6.53
N HIS A 119 -9.03 4.74 5.27
CA HIS A 119 -9.20 5.79 4.26
C HIS A 119 -10.34 6.76 4.62
N ARG A 120 -11.40 6.26 5.28
CA ARG A 120 -12.55 7.08 5.71
C ARG A 120 -12.42 7.63 7.12
N SER A 121 -11.37 7.26 7.84
CA SER A 121 -11.14 7.76 9.19
C SER A 121 -11.09 9.30 9.19
N GLU A 122 -11.57 9.90 10.27
CA GLU A 122 -11.48 11.36 10.43
C GLU A 122 -10.03 11.84 10.43
N GLU A 123 -9.13 11.08 11.05
CA GLU A 123 -7.70 11.40 11.08
C GLU A 123 -7.12 11.52 9.67
N PHE A 124 -7.31 10.50 8.83
CA PHE A 124 -6.76 10.51 7.48
C PHE A 124 -7.36 11.61 6.61
N ARG A 125 -8.69 11.78 6.65
CA ARG A 125 -9.38 12.84 5.90
C ARG A 125 -8.98 14.24 6.36
N THR A 126 -8.77 14.44 7.66
CA THR A 126 -8.29 15.72 8.21
C THR A 126 -6.88 16.02 7.74
N TYR A 127 -6.00 15.02 7.77
CA TYR A 127 -4.64 15.14 7.24
C TYR A 127 -4.63 15.49 5.73
N MET A 128 -5.42 14.78 4.91
CA MET A 128 -5.52 15.10 3.48
C MET A 128 -6.03 16.52 3.26
N LYS A 129 -7.06 16.95 3.99
CA LYS A 129 -7.63 18.30 3.89
C LYS A 129 -6.67 19.39 4.37
N SER A 130 -5.82 19.13 5.35
CA SER A 130 -4.90 20.14 5.89
C SER A 130 -3.61 20.24 5.08
N THR A 131 -3.04 19.11 4.67
CA THR A 131 -1.72 18.98 4.05
C THR A 131 -1.78 18.91 2.52
N HIS A 132 -2.74 18.16 1.96
CA HIS A 132 -2.86 17.88 0.52
C HIS A 132 -4.17 18.46 -0.05
N ARG A 133 -4.38 19.77 0.18
CA ARG A 133 -5.64 20.48 -0.10
C ARG A 133 -6.15 20.37 -1.54
N ASN A 134 -5.24 20.17 -2.49
CA ASN A 134 -5.54 20.07 -3.89
C ASN A 134 -5.81 18.63 -4.35
N ILE A 135 -5.79 17.63 -3.46
CA ILE A 135 -6.16 16.25 -3.74
C ILE A 135 -7.53 15.98 -3.12
N ILE A 136 -8.53 15.76 -3.97
CA ILE A 136 -9.89 15.44 -3.57
C ILE A 136 -10.01 13.92 -3.42
N LEU A 137 -10.50 13.46 -2.27
CA LEU A 137 -10.84 12.06 -2.05
C LEU A 137 -12.24 11.78 -2.60
N ASP A 138 -12.32 10.77 -3.46
CA ASP A 138 -13.56 10.19 -3.97
C ASP A 138 -13.59 8.70 -3.60
N PHE A 139 -14.71 8.22 -3.03
CA PHE A 139 -14.76 6.88 -2.46
C PHE A 139 -15.57 5.93 -3.32
N VAL A 140 -14.95 4.82 -3.73
CA VAL A 140 -15.65 3.70 -4.36
C VAL A 140 -16.53 3.01 -3.30
N PRO A 141 -17.83 2.79 -3.55
CA PRO A 141 -18.70 2.08 -2.61
C PRO A 141 -18.22 0.66 -2.27
N GLY A 142 -18.66 0.15 -1.12
CA GLY A 142 -18.24 -1.17 -0.66
C GLY A 142 -18.87 -2.27 -1.51
N GLY A 143 -18.10 -3.32 -1.82
CA GLY A 143 -18.55 -4.45 -2.63
C GLY A 143 -18.45 -4.22 -4.14
N CYS A 144 -17.71 -3.20 -4.57
CA CYS A 144 -17.43 -2.91 -5.99
C CYS A 144 -16.04 -3.39 -6.46
N THR A 145 -15.30 -4.10 -5.61
CA THR A 145 -13.95 -4.65 -5.88
C THR A 145 -13.88 -6.14 -5.60
#